data_AF-A0A8D0UH77-F1
#
_entry.id   AF-A0A8D0UH77-F1
#
_cell.length_a   1.000
_cell.length_b   1.000
_cell.length_c   1.000
_cell.angle_alpha   90.00
_cell.angle_beta   90.00
_cell.angle_gamma   90.00
#
_symmetry.space_group_name_H-M   'P 1'
#
loop_
_entity.id
_entity.type
_entity.pdbx_description
1 polymer ?
#
loop_
_entity_poly.entity_id
_entity_poly.type
_entity_poly.pdbx_seq_one_letter_code
_entity_poly.pdbx_strand_id
1 'polypeptide(L)'
;MPEKQLQVELFVKAGSDGAKIGTCSISQRLFMVLWIKGVTFNVITVDTKRWTETVQKLSPGGQLPFLLYGTEVHTDTNKIEEFLEAVLCPPRYPKLAALNPESNTAGLDILRKNKFSRREKSDKDLNN
;
A
#
# COMPACT_ATOMS: atom_id res chain seq x y z
N MET A 1 0.53 15.24 -28.41
CA MET A 1 0.13 15.80 -27.10
C MET A 1 0.86 15.01 -26.03
N PRO A 2 1.66 15.61 -25.15
CA PRO A 2 2.24 14.85 -24.04
C PRO A 2 1.10 14.47 -23.11
N GLU A 3 0.77 13.17 -23.03
CA GLU A 3 -0.10 12.63 -22.00
C GLU A 3 0.46 13.06 -20.64
N LYS A 4 -0.24 14.01 -19.99
CA LYS A 4 0.14 14.57 -18.71
C LYS A 4 0.05 13.46 -17.67
N GLN A 5 1.19 12.86 -17.35
CA GLN A 5 1.28 11.84 -16.32
C GLN A 5 0.83 12.47 -15.01
N LEU A 6 -0.28 11.97 -14.47
CA LEU A 6 -0.82 12.46 -13.21
C LEU A 6 0.13 12.13 -12.07
N GLN A 7 0.19 13.01 -11.07
CA GLN A 7 1.05 12.79 -9.91
C GLN A 7 0.55 11.59 -9.12
N VAL A 8 1.47 10.67 -8.83
CA VAL A 8 1.21 9.47 -8.04
C VAL A 8 1.90 9.63 -6.70
N GLU A 9 1.14 9.66 -5.63
CA GLU A 9 1.66 9.83 -4.27
C GLU A 9 1.16 8.69 -3.38
N LEU A 10 2.09 7.90 -2.85
CA LEU A 10 1.80 6.80 -1.95
C LEU A 10 2.04 7.24 -0.51
N PHE A 11 0.96 7.27 0.28
CA PHE A 11 1.01 7.60 1.70
C PHE A 11 1.18 6.31 2.51
N VAL A 12 2.29 6.23 3.25
CA VAL A 12 2.64 5.05 4.05
C VAL A 12 2.78 5.42 5.51
N LYS A 13 2.55 4.46 6.41
CA LYS A 13 2.74 4.70 7.85
C LYS A 13 4.23 4.92 8.15
N ALA A 14 4.54 5.99 8.88
CA ALA A 14 5.88 6.21 9.40
C ALA A 14 6.25 5.14 10.45
N GLY A 15 7.54 4.83 10.54
CA GLY A 15 8.12 3.98 11.56
C GLY A 15 8.10 4.62 12.95
N SER A 16 8.71 3.96 13.93
CA SER A 16 8.80 4.44 15.32
C SER A 16 9.41 5.84 15.43
N ASP A 17 10.34 6.16 14.53
CA ASP A 17 11.07 7.42 14.47
C ASP A 17 10.24 8.58 13.89
N GLY A 18 9.02 8.31 13.41
CA GLY A 18 8.11 9.32 12.83
C GLY A 18 8.52 9.84 11.44
N ALA A 19 9.72 9.50 10.94
CA ALA A 19 10.24 9.99 9.66
C ALA A 19 10.57 8.87 8.65
N LYS A 20 10.99 7.70 9.11
CA LYS A 20 11.37 6.58 8.22
C LYS A 20 10.14 5.79 7.79
N ILE A 21 10.25 5.07 6.67
CA ILE A 21 9.22 4.12 6.23
C ILE A 21 9.08 3.03 7.32
N GLY A 22 7.87 2.83 7.82
CA GLY A 22 7.58 1.78 8.80
C GLY A 22 7.60 0.39 8.17
N THR A 23 7.79 -0.64 9.00
CA THR A 23 7.74 -2.05 8.56
C THR A 23 6.29 -2.50 8.34
N CYS A 24 5.65 -2.01 7.27
CA CYS A 24 4.32 -2.43 6.88
C CYS A 24 4.39 -3.28 5.60
N SER A 25 4.02 -4.56 5.70
CA SER A 25 4.01 -5.49 4.57
C SER A 25 3.07 -5.04 3.43
N ILE A 26 1.99 -4.34 3.76
CA ILE A 26 1.02 -3.82 2.79
C ILE A 26 1.60 -2.62 2.03
N SER A 27 2.21 -1.67 2.74
CA SER A 27 2.89 -0.52 2.11
C SER A 27 4.04 -0.97 1.20
N GLN A 28 4.81 -1.98 1.62
CA GLN A 28 5.88 -2.54 0.82
C GLN A 28 5.36 -3.17 -0.48
N ARG A 29 4.21 -3.87 -0.42
CA ARG A 29 3.58 -4.46 -1.60
C ARG A 29 3.20 -3.40 -2.64
N LEU A 30 2.52 -2.32 -2.23
CA LEU A 30 2.15 -1.23 -3.14
C LEU A 30 3.38 -0.51 -3.71
N PHE A 31 4.42 -0.31 -2.89
CA PHE A 31 5.67 0.27 -3.34
C PHE A 31 6.31 -0.58 -4.45
N MET A 32 6.36 -1.90 -4.27
CA MET A 32 6.89 -2.81 -5.29
C MET A 32 6.08 -2.76 -6.59
N VAL A 33 4.75 -2.70 -6.51
CA VAL A 33 3.87 -2.59 -7.70
C VAL A 33 4.22 -1.34 -8.51
N LEU A 34 4.25 -0.16 -7.86
CA LEU A 34 4.60 1.10 -8.52
C LEU A 34 6.03 1.08 -9.08
N TRP A 35 6.97 0.47 -8.36
CA TRP A 35 8.36 0.34 -8.79
C TRP A 35 8.50 -0.50 -10.06
N ILE A 36 7.88 -1.69 -10.10
CA ILE A 36 7.95 -2.58 -11.28
C ILE A 36 7.20 -1.97 -12.47
N LYS A 37 6.13 -1.20 -12.23
CA LYS A 37 5.47 -0.42 -13.29
C LYS A 37 6.39 0.63 -13.90
N GLY A 38 7.45 1.08 -13.21
CA GLY A 38 8.36 2.11 -13.73
C GLY A 38 7.73 3.50 -13.81
N VAL A 39 6.70 3.75 -13.01
CA VAL A 39 6.05 5.07 -12.91
C VAL A 39 6.85 5.98 -11.99
N THR A 40 6.88 7.28 -12.23
CA THR A 40 7.41 8.24 -11.26
C THR A 40 6.35 8.48 -10.19
N PHE A 41 6.68 8.18 -8.94
CA PHE A 41 5.80 8.38 -7.78
C PHE A 41 6.56 8.91 -6.58
N ASN A 42 5.85 9.59 -5.69
CA ASN A 42 6.38 10.04 -4.41
C ASN A 42 5.90 9.13 -3.28
N VAL A 43 6.75 8.91 -2.29
CA VAL A 43 6.38 8.22 -1.06
C VAL A 43 6.36 9.23 0.07
N ILE A 44 5.21 9.37 0.72
CA ILE A 44 5.00 10.29 1.83
C ILE A 44 4.78 9.45 3.09
N THR A 45 5.66 9.60 4.06
CA THR A 45 5.50 8.96 5.37
C THR A 45 4.56 9.77 6.24
N VAL A 46 3.51 9.14 6.74
CA VAL A 46 2.52 9.73 7.63
C VAL A 46 2.78 9.28 9.05
N ASP A 47 3.12 10.22 9.92
CA ASP A 47 3.11 9.99 11.36
C ASP A 47 1.68 10.03 11.89
N THR A 48 1.16 8.86 12.27
CA THR A 48 -0.18 8.73 12.85
C THR A 48 -0.34 9.44 14.19
N LYS A 49 0.76 9.79 14.88
CA LYS A 49 0.72 10.59 16.12
C LYS A 49 0.56 12.08 15.86
N ARG A 50 1.06 12.57 14.72
CA ARG A 50 1.03 13.98 14.31
C ARG A 50 0.13 14.17 13.09
N TRP A 51 -1.05 13.54 13.13
CA TRP A 51 -1.97 13.45 12.00
C TRP A 51 -2.30 14.84 11.44
N THR A 52 -1.61 15.24 10.36
CA THR A 52 -1.76 16.54 9.73
C THR A 52 -3.15 16.72 9.14
N GLU A 53 -3.71 17.93 9.21
CA GLU A 53 -5.05 18.26 8.69
C GLU A 53 -5.26 17.84 7.23
N THR A 54 -4.23 17.96 6.39
CA THR A 54 -4.28 17.54 4.99
C THR A 54 -4.58 16.05 4.85
N VAL A 55 -3.93 15.20 5.65
CA VAL A 55 -4.16 13.75 5.63
C VAL A 55 -5.54 13.40 6.21
N GLN A 56 -6.03 14.14 7.21
CA GLN A 56 -7.39 13.95 7.74
C GLN A 56 -8.45 14.27 6.67
N LYS A 57 -8.24 15.32 5.88
CA LYS A 57 -9.14 15.69 4.78
C LYS A 57 -9.13 14.65 3.65
N LEU A 58 -7.97 14.08 3.33
CA LEU A 58 -7.81 13.08 2.27
C LEU A 58 -8.33 11.69 2.70
N SER A 59 -8.09 11.28 3.94
CA SER A 59 -8.53 9.99 4.47
C SER A 59 -9.09 10.16 5.89
N PRO A 60 -10.38 10.55 6.03
CA PRO A 60 -11.03 10.75 7.33
C PRO A 60 -11.08 9.45 8.16
N GLY A 61 -11.00 8.28 7.53
CA GLY A 61 -10.95 6.98 8.20
C GLY A 61 -9.56 6.57 8.72
N GLY A 62 -8.51 7.35 8.47
CA GLY A 62 -7.14 7.00 8.90
C GLY A 62 -6.58 5.70 8.35
N GLN A 63 -7.13 5.22 7.25
CA GLN A 63 -6.69 3.98 6.63
C GLN A 63 -5.36 4.23 5.91
N LEU A 64 -4.34 3.43 6.25
CA LEU A 64 -3.02 3.45 5.65
C LEU A 64 -2.63 2.02 5.25
N PRO A 65 -1.91 1.83 4.13
CA PRO A 65 -1.52 2.85 3.15
C PRO A 65 -2.68 3.30 2.26
N PHE A 66 -2.59 4.50 1.69
CA PHE A 66 -3.50 4.97 0.63
C PHE A 66 -2.72 5.61 -0.52
N LEU A 67 -3.31 5.63 -1.71
CA LEU A 67 -2.74 6.22 -2.92
C LEU A 67 -3.53 7.47 -3.28
N LEU A 68 -2.83 8.56 -3.59
CA LEU A 68 -3.40 9.73 -4.26
C LEU A 68 -2.93 9.70 -5.72
N TYR A 69 -3.88 9.63 -6.65
CA TYR A 69 -3.63 9.67 -8.08
C TYR A 69 -4.27 10.93 -8.66
N GLY A 70 -3.45 11.96 -8.88
CA GLY A 70 -3.92 13.30 -9.23
C GLY A 70 -4.78 13.90 -8.11
N THR A 71 -6.09 13.78 -8.22
CA THR A 71 -7.07 14.26 -7.22
C THR A 71 -7.87 13.12 -6.57
N GLU A 72 -7.71 11.89 -7.04
CA GLU A 72 -8.47 10.73 -6.55
C GLU A 72 -7.71 10.01 -5.44
N VAL A 73 -8.39 9.76 -4.31
CA VAL A 73 -7.83 9.03 -3.17
C VAL A 73 -8.36 7.61 -3.16
N HIS A 74 -7.44 6.64 -3.12
CA HIS A 74 -7.74 5.22 -3.02
C HIS A 74 -7.16 4.67 -1.71
N THR A 75 -8.01 4.13 -0.83
CA THR A 75 -7.60 3.64 0.50
C THR A 75 -7.49 2.12 0.61
N ASP A 76 -8.13 1.38 -0.30
CA ASP A 76 -8.13 -0.09 -0.29
C ASP A 76 -6.98 -0.64 -1.15
N THR A 77 -6.09 -1.43 -0.55
CA THR A 77 -4.92 -2.00 -1.22
C THR A 77 -5.26 -2.79 -2.48
N ASN A 78 -6.29 -3.64 -2.43
CA ASN A 78 -6.66 -4.46 -3.59
C ASN A 78 -7.20 -3.58 -4.72
N LYS A 79 -8.03 -2.60 -4.38
CA LYS A 79 -8.56 -1.64 -5.36
C LYS A 79 -7.47 -0.75 -5.95
N ILE A 80 -6.47 -0.37 -5.15
CA ILE A 80 -5.30 0.38 -5.63
C ILE A 80 -4.56 -0.45 -6.69
N GLU A 81 -4.30 -1.73 -6.41
CA GLU A 81 -3.61 -2.61 -7.37
C GLU A 81 -4.40 -2.80 -8.66
N GLU A 82 -5.72 -3.04 -8.56
CA GLU A 82 -6.60 -3.14 -9.73
C GLU A 82 -6.63 -1.83 -10.54
N PHE A 83 -6.70 -0.69 -9.86
CA PHE A 83 -6.68 0.62 -10.48
C PHE A 83 -5.35 0.89 -11.19
N LEU A 84 -4.22 0.63 -10.52
CA LEU A 84 -2.89 0.79 -11.11
C LEU A 84 -2.69 -0.14 -12.30
N GLU A 85 -3.24 -1.35 -12.28
CA GLU A 85 -3.16 -2.28 -13.42
C GLU A 85 -3.99 -1.79 -14.62
N ALA A 86 -5.17 -1.22 -14.37
CA ALA A 86 -6.05 -0.68 -15.41
C ALA A 86 -5.50 0.62 -16.02
N VAL A 87 -4.97 1.52 -15.19
CA VAL A 87 -4.47 2.84 -15.61
C VAL A 87 -3.07 2.74 -16.20
N LEU A 88 -2.18 1.96 -15.59
CA LEU A 88 -0.80 1.77 -16.07
C LEU A 88 -0.74 0.52 -16.95
N CYS A 89 -1.35 0.60 -18.12
CA CYS A 89 -1.42 -0.50 -19.08
C CYS A 89 -0.41 -0.34 -20.25
N PRO A 90 -0.14 -1.44 -20.99
CA PRO A 90 0.65 -1.38 -22.22
C PRO A 90 -0.02 -0.46 -23.27
N PRO A 91 0.76 0.23 -24.14
CA PRO A 91 2.18 0.01 -24.46
C PRO A 91 3.17 0.76 -23.55
N ARG A 92 2.70 1.62 -22.64
CA ARG A 92 3.56 2.52 -21.86
C ARG A 92 4.11 1.89 -20.58
N TYR A 93 3.39 0.94 -19.99
CA TYR A 93 3.76 0.27 -18.75
C TYR A 93 3.54 -1.25 -18.83
N PRO A 94 4.35 -2.06 -18.12
CA PRO A 94 4.22 -3.52 -18.13
C PRO A 94 2.95 -3.99 -17.40
N LYS A 95 2.33 -5.06 -17.89
CA LYS A 95 1.22 -5.75 -17.21
C LYS A 95 1.76 -6.59 -16.05
N LEU A 96 1.24 -6.41 -14.84
CA LEU A 96 1.71 -7.13 -13.65
C LEU A 96 0.79 -8.29 -13.25
N ALA A 97 -0.42 -8.37 -13.81
CA ALA A 97 -1.32 -9.48 -13.53
C ALA A 97 -0.67 -10.82 -13.90
N ALA A 98 -0.70 -11.76 -12.96
CA ALA A 98 -0.16 -13.10 -13.17
C ALA A 98 -0.90 -13.80 -14.31
N LEU A 99 -0.16 -14.48 -15.18
CA LEU A 99 -0.74 -15.30 -16.26
C LEU A 99 -1.42 -16.55 -15.69
N ASN A 100 -0.89 -17.08 -14.58
CA ASN A 100 -1.40 -18.27 -13.92
C ASN A 100 -2.25 -17.87 -12.70
N PRO A 101 -3.54 -18.24 -12.65
CA PRO A 101 -4.43 -17.86 -11.55
C PRO A 101 -4.01 -18.50 -10.21
N GLU A 102 -3.36 -19.67 -10.23
CA GLU A 102 -2.82 -20.33 -9.03
C GLU A 102 -1.72 -19.50 -8.33
N SER A 103 -0.98 -18.69 -9.09
CA SER A 103 0.04 -17.81 -8.52
C SER A 103 -0.56 -16.70 -7.65
N ASN A 104 -1.81 -16.31 -7.88
CA ASN A 104 -2.49 -15.29 -7.08
C ASN A 104 -2.96 -15.83 -5.72
N THR A 105 -3.16 -17.15 -5.59
CA THR A 105 -3.65 -17.78 -4.36
C THR A 105 -2.54 -18.44 -3.54
N ALA A 106 -1.44 -18.81 -4.17
CA ALA A 106 -0.28 -19.40 -3.51
C ALA A 106 0.30 -18.46 -2.43
N GLY A 107 0.40 -18.95 -1.18
CA GLY A 107 1.02 -18.22 -0.06
C GLY A 107 0.08 -17.32 0.76
N LEU A 108 -1.19 -17.17 0.38
CA LEU A 108 -2.19 -16.44 1.18
C LEU A 108 -2.44 -17.06 2.56
N ASP A 109 -2.25 -18.37 2.70
CA ASP A 109 -2.44 -19.13 3.93
C ASP A 109 -1.28 -18.94 4.92
N ILE A 110 -0.06 -18.71 4.43
CA ILE A 110 1.14 -18.47 5.25
C ILE A 110 0.99 -17.18 6.06
N LEU A 111 0.45 -16.12 5.45
CA LEU A 111 0.21 -14.85 6.14
C LEU A 111 -0.84 -14.98 7.25
N ARG A 112 -1.86 -15.83 7.07
CA ARG A 112 -2.87 -16.13 8.10
C ARG A 112 -2.28 -16.90 9.27
N LYS A 113 -1.45 -17.91 9.01
CA LYS A 113 -0.77 -18.70 10.05
C LYS A 113 0.11 -17.82 10.95
N ASN A 114 0.88 -16.90 10.37
CA ASN A 114 1.73 -15.98 11.14
C ASN A 114 0.94 -14.91 11.95
N LYS A 115 -0.25 -14.49 11.49
CA LYS A 115 -1.14 -13.63 12.28
C LYS A 115 -1.76 -14.38 13.47
N PHE A 116 -2.03 -15.67 13.32
CA PHE A 116 -2.61 -16.52 14.38
C PHE A 116 -1.61 -16.79 15.51
N SER A 117 -0.37 -17.22 15.20
CA SER A 117 0.67 -17.42 16.23
C SER A 117 1.06 -16.16 17.01
N ARG A 118 0.83 -14.96 16.45
CA ARG A 118 1.07 -13.70 17.16
C ARG A 118 -0.06 -13.35 18.14
N ARG A 119 -1.30 -13.79 17.89
CA ARG A 119 -2.43 -13.64 18.82
C ARG A 119 -2.30 -14.60 20.02
N GLU A 120 -1.89 -15.86 19.77
CA GLU A 120 -1.68 -16.83 20.86
C GLU A 120 -0.55 -16.45 21.83
N LYS A 121 0.47 -15.71 21.37
CA LYS A 121 1.52 -15.21 22.27
C LYS A 121 1.03 -14.06 23.16
N SER A 122 0.19 -13.16 22.64
CA SER A 122 -0.36 -12.07 23.44
C SER A 122 -1.33 -12.53 24.55
N ASP A 123 -2.03 -13.65 24.37
CA ASP A 123 -2.88 -14.23 25.44
C ASP A 123 -2.07 -14.95 26.53
N LYS A 124 -0.85 -15.41 26.25
CA LYS A 124 0.03 -16.02 27.27
C LYS A 124 0.74 -15.00 28.15
N ASP A 125 0.98 -13.79 27.66
CA ASP A 125 1.66 -12.73 28.42
C ASP A 125 0.71 -11.95 29.35
N LEU A 126 -0.61 -12.14 29.24
CA LEU A 126 -1.63 -11.54 30.12
C LEU A 126 -2.02 -12.43 31.32
N ASN A 127 -1.48 -13.64 31.40
CA ASN A 127 -1.87 -14.64 32.41
C ASN A 127 -0.69 -15.17 33.25
N ASN A 128 0.40 -14.39 33.37
CA ASN A 128 1.52 -14.70 34.28
C ASN A 128 1.99 -13.47 35.05
#